data_AF-A0A7R9XAL1-F1
#
_entry.id   AF-A0A7R9XAL1-F1
#
_cell.length_a   1.000
_cell.length_b   1.000
_cell.length_c   1.000
_cell.angle_alpha   90.00
_cell.angle_beta   90.00
_cell.angle_gamma   90.00
#
_symmetry.space_group_name_H-M   'P 1'
#
loop_
_entity.id
_entity.type
_entity.pdbx_description
1 polymer ?
#
loop_
_entity_poly.entity_id
_entity_poly.type
_entity_poly.pdbx_seq_one_letter_code
_entity_poly.pdbx_strand_id
1 'polypeptide(L)'
;VRAQEDIVDPDDSFKSRAEERNPYFSNQKDLKDFFRYLGLTKSNAELLTSRLDQWSFVDESVQIADQRKCSQPLFSFFTRQGGLCFCQYVTSLFEAIGVTCNWIEWHHLIDSSSRSLKAVVLCNGNKHPSLPMAHSVRLIEDYNSFKTL
;
A
#
# COMPACT_ATOMS: atom_id res chain seq x y z
N VAL A 1 56.44 47.00 -40.46
CA VAL A 1 55.96 46.74 -39.09
C VAL A 1 54.48 46.43 -39.18
N ARG A 2 54.12 45.15 -39.08
CA ARG A 2 52.76 44.62 -39.26
C ARG A 2 52.14 44.51 -37.87
N ALA A 3 51.05 45.25 -37.61
CA ALA A 3 50.29 45.12 -36.38
C ALA A 3 49.36 43.90 -36.51
N GLN A 4 49.45 42.96 -35.58
CA GLN A 4 48.49 41.89 -35.37
C GLN A 4 47.35 42.46 -34.53
N GLU A 5 46.11 42.36 -35.03
CA GLU A 5 44.91 42.48 -34.21
C GLU A 5 44.59 41.08 -33.67
N ASP A 6 44.72 40.93 -32.36
CA ASP A 6 44.36 39.71 -31.64
C ASP A 6 42.82 39.60 -31.59
N ILE A 7 42.30 38.61 -32.31
CA ILE A 7 40.90 38.18 -32.24
C ILE A 7 40.74 37.46 -30.89
N VAL A 8 40.07 38.10 -29.94
CA VAL A 8 39.65 37.46 -28.69
C VAL A 8 38.44 36.56 -29.00
N ASP A 9 38.68 35.26 -28.95
CA ASP A 9 37.66 34.21 -28.99
C ASP A 9 36.91 34.16 -27.64
N PRO A 10 35.60 34.45 -27.58
CA PRO A 10 34.83 34.34 -26.36
C PRO A 10 34.37 32.89 -26.18
N ASP A 11 35.33 31.97 -25.96
CA ASP A 11 35.04 30.57 -25.66
C ASP A 11 34.61 30.42 -24.20
N ASP A 12 33.31 30.26 -24.06
CA ASP A 12 32.66 29.27 -23.20
C ASP A 12 32.97 29.31 -21.70
N SER A 13 32.29 30.24 -21.01
CA SER A 13 31.85 29.97 -19.65
C SER A 13 30.33 29.75 -19.68
N PHE A 14 29.89 28.58 -20.12
CA PHE A 14 28.56 28.07 -19.78
C PHE A 14 28.51 27.90 -18.25
N LYS A 15 28.24 28.98 -17.53
CA LYS A 15 27.87 28.92 -16.11
C LYS A 15 26.54 28.19 -16.07
N SER A 16 26.57 26.88 -15.82
CA SER A 16 25.37 26.12 -15.51
C SER A 16 24.69 26.86 -14.37
N ARG A 17 23.56 27.48 -14.68
CA ARG A 17 22.65 28.08 -13.72
C ARG A 17 21.98 26.93 -12.97
N ALA A 18 22.76 26.13 -12.26
CA ALA A 18 22.26 25.20 -11.27
C ALA A 18 21.78 26.11 -10.14
N GLU A 19 20.53 26.56 -10.24
CA GLU A 19 19.81 27.04 -9.08
C GLU A 19 19.97 25.96 -8.02
N GLU A 20 20.56 26.30 -6.87
CA GLU A 20 20.62 25.44 -5.69
C GLU A 20 19.18 25.20 -5.21
N ARG A 21 18.43 24.39 -5.95
CA ARG A 21 17.16 23.86 -5.49
C ARG A 21 17.51 22.87 -4.40
N ASN A 22 17.00 23.13 -3.20
CA ASN A 22 17.00 22.14 -2.15
C ASN A 22 16.52 20.79 -2.71
N PRO A 23 17.20 19.68 -2.39
CA PRO A 23 16.80 18.38 -2.86
C PRO A 23 15.34 18.14 -2.47
N TYR A 24 14.51 17.86 -3.46
CA TYR A 24 13.11 17.55 -3.25
C TYR A 24 12.99 16.07 -2.87
N PHE A 25 12.48 15.82 -1.68
CA PHE A 25 12.16 14.47 -1.21
C PHE A 25 10.69 14.18 -1.48
N SER A 26 10.41 13.04 -2.10
CA SER A 26 9.05 12.66 -2.43
C SER A 26 8.30 12.29 -1.16
N ASN A 27 7.18 12.96 -0.88
CA ASN A 27 6.33 12.60 0.24
C ASN A 27 5.38 11.45 -0.12
N GLN A 28 4.63 10.98 0.87
CA GLN A 28 3.73 9.83 0.75
C GLN A 28 2.66 10.01 -0.35
N LYS A 29 2.16 11.23 -0.54
CA LYS A 29 1.12 11.55 -1.53
C LYS A 29 1.71 11.49 -2.94
N ASP A 30 2.86 12.12 -3.13
CA ASP A 30 3.53 12.18 -4.43
C ASP A 30 3.90 10.78 -4.93
N LEU A 31 4.40 9.93 -4.03
CA LEU A 31 4.68 8.52 -4.32
C LEU A 31 3.41 7.74 -4.68
N LYS A 32 2.32 7.89 -3.90
CA LYS A 32 1.05 7.19 -4.17
C LYS A 32 0.45 7.60 -5.52
N ASP A 33 0.47 8.89 -5.84
CA ASP A 33 -0.02 9.40 -7.11
C ASP A 33 0.87 8.89 -8.26
N PHE A 34 2.19 8.88 -8.09
CA PHE A 34 3.14 8.33 -9.07
C PHE A 34 2.91 6.84 -9.34
N PHE A 35 2.74 6.01 -8.30
CA PHE A 35 2.45 4.58 -8.47
C PHE A 35 1.14 4.33 -9.19
N ARG A 36 0.13 5.18 -8.95
CA ARG A 36 -1.15 5.13 -9.68
C ARG A 36 -0.97 5.49 -11.15
N TYR A 37 -0.22 6.55 -11.47
CA TYR A 37 0.06 6.92 -12.86
C TYR A 37 0.80 5.82 -13.63
N LEU A 38 1.75 5.14 -12.98
CA LEU A 38 2.47 4.02 -13.57
C LEU A 38 1.71 2.68 -13.54
N GLY A 39 0.55 2.62 -12.88
CA GLY A 39 -0.23 1.38 -12.74
C GLY A 39 0.52 0.28 -11.98
N LEU A 40 1.38 0.64 -11.02
CA LEU A 40 2.18 -0.34 -10.29
C LEU A 40 1.31 -1.20 -9.37
N THR A 41 1.62 -2.50 -9.32
CA THR A 41 1.10 -3.36 -8.25
C THR A 41 1.66 -2.90 -6.91
N LYS A 42 0.96 -3.19 -5.82
CA LYS A 42 1.43 -2.84 -4.46
C LYS A 42 2.83 -3.38 -4.17
N SER A 43 3.13 -4.62 -4.58
CA SER A 43 4.46 -5.21 -4.39
C SER A 43 5.56 -4.51 -5.21
N ASN A 44 5.26 -4.08 -6.44
CA ASN A 44 6.22 -3.34 -7.25
C ASN A 44 6.43 -1.91 -6.72
N ALA A 45 5.35 -1.26 -6.25
CA ALA A 45 5.41 0.03 -5.60
C ALA A 45 6.23 -0.01 -4.30
N GLU A 46 6.03 -1.04 -3.48
CA GLU A 46 6.81 -1.28 -2.27
C GLU A 46 8.30 -1.42 -2.59
N LEU A 47 8.66 -2.31 -3.54
CA LEU A 47 10.05 -2.52 -3.96
C LEU A 47 10.70 -1.23 -4.47
N LEU A 48 9.98 -0.48 -5.30
CA LEU A 48 10.46 0.80 -5.82
C LEU A 48 10.69 1.81 -4.70
N THR A 49 9.73 1.93 -3.77
CA THR A 49 9.85 2.86 -2.63
C THR A 49 11.04 2.49 -1.76
N SER A 50 11.24 1.20 -1.46
CA SER A 50 12.41 0.73 -0.70
C SER A 50 13.74 1.07 -1.38
N ARG A 51 13.79 1.08 -2.72
CA ARG A 51 14.98 1.50 -3.47
C ARG A 51 15.18 3.01 -3.44
N LEU A 52 14.11 3.79 -3.58
CA LEU A 52 14.16 5.24 -3.49
C LEU A 52 14.58 5.70 -2.08
N ASP A 53 14.12 5.00 -1.05
CA ASP A 53 14.49 5.22 0.35
C ASP A 53 15.97 4.91 0.60
N GLN A 54 16.46 3.80 0.05
CA GLN A 54 17.89 3.46 0.07
C GLN A 54 18.77 4.54 -0.57
N TRP A 55 18.23 5.28 -1.55
CA TRP A 55 18.91 6.40 -2.21
C TRP A 55 18.63 7.75 -1.55
N SER A 56 17.91 7.78 -0.42
CA SER A 56 17.50 9.00 0.28
C SER A 56 16.71 9.97 -0.62
N PHE A 57 15.89 9.47 -1.56
CA PHE A 57 14.98 10.31 -2.37
C PHE A 57 13.57 10.43 -1.78
N VAL A 58 13.34 9.75 -0.66
CA VAL A 58 12.06 9.66 0.02
C VAL A 58 12.14 10.48 1.30
N ASP A 59 11.08 11.20 1.61
CA ASP A 59 10.97 11.94 2.87
C ASP A 59 10.90 10.96 4.06
N GLU A 60 11.56 11.29 5.17
CA GLU A 60 11.62 10.43 6.37
C GLU A 60 10.24 10.07 6.95
N SER A 61 9.21 10.87 6.66
CA SER A 61 7.83 10.61 7.10
C SER A 61 7.11 9.50 6.31
N VAL A 62 7.68 9.04 5.19
CA VAL A 62 7.04 8.05 4.33
C VAL A 62 7.06 6.67 4.99
N GLN A 63 5.89 6.06 5.09
CA GLN A 63 5.75 4.73 5.65
C GLN A 63 5.82 3.68 4.54
N ILE A 64 6.91 2.92 4.54
CA ILE A 64 7.08 1.76 3.66
C ILE A 64 6.64 0.52 4.43
N ALA A 65 5.40 0.09 4.19
CA ALA A 65 4.86 -1.10 4.81
C ALA A 65 5.01 -2.32 3.88
N ASP A 66 5.60 -3.40 4.40
CA ASP A 66 5.53 -4.71 3.76
C ASP A 66 4.10 -5.23 3.88
N GLN A 67 3.38 -5.20 2.75
CA GLN A 67 1.96 -5.52 2.74
C GLN A 67 1.69 -6.93 3.28
N ARG A 68 2.58 -7.89 3.00
CA ARG A 68 2.39 -9.29 3.41
C ARG A 68 2.67 -9.47 4.88
N LYS A 69 3.69 -8.79 5.42
CA LYS A 69 3.99 -8.83 6.86
C LYS A 69 2.94 -8.12 7.69
N CYS A 70 2.31 -7.07 7.16
CA CYS A 70 1.29 -6.30 7.89
C CYS A 70 0.10 -7.16 8.35
N SER A 71 -0.30 -8.18 7.58
CA SER A 71 -1.41 -9.07 7.96
C SER A 71 -0.97 -10.35 8.71
N GLN A 72 0.34 -10.64 8.80
CA GLN A 72 0.86 -11.82 9.49
C GLN A 72 0.45 -11.94 10.96
N PRO A 73 0.44 -10.86 11.77
CA PRO A 73 0.03 -10.95 13.18
C PRO A 73 -1.40 -11.46 13.36
N LEU A 74 -2.24 -11.33 12.33
CA LEU A 74 -3.63 -11.75 12.40
C LEU A 74 -3.80 -13.23 12.02
N PHE A 75 -2.81 -13.88 11.41
CA PHE A 75 -2.96 -15.23 10.87
C PHE A 75 -3.29 -16.29 11.93
N SER A 76 -2.85 -16.10 13.18
CA SER A 76 -3.18 -17.00 14.29
C SER A 76 -4.67 -17.06 14.61
N PHE A 77 -5.46 -16.08 14.18
CA PHE A 77 -6.91 -16.06 14.38
C PHE A 77 -7.69 -16.77 13.26
N PHE A 78 -7.02 -17.19 12.18
CA PHE A 78 -7.66 -17.80 11.02
C PHE A 78 -7.32 -19.28 10.89
N THR A 79 -8.36 -20.05 10.55
CA THR A 79 -8.25 -21.48 10.26
C THR A 79 -8.68 -21.74 8.83
N ARG A 80 -8.02 -22.70 8.17
CA ARG A 80 -8.33 -23.10 6.80
C ARG A 80 -8.92 -24.51 6.76
N GLN A 81 -10.13 -24.64 6.24
CA GLN A 81 -10.82 -25.92 6.06
C GLN A 81 -11.56 -25.94 4.71
N GLY A 82 -11.46 -27.04 3.96
CA GLY A 82 -12.23 -27.21 2.72
C GLY A 82 -11.98 -26.15 1.63
N GLY A 83 -10.88 -25.40 1.69
CA GLY A 83 -10.60 -24.30 0.78
C GLY A 83 -11.13 -22.92 1.23
N LEU A 84 -11.89 -22.87 2.33
CA LEU A 84 -12.29 -21.66 3.03
C LEU A 84 -11.29 -21.34 4.15
N CYS A 85 -10.85 -20.10 4.25
CA CYS A 85 -10.12 -19.55 5.38
C CYS A 85 -11.10 -18.66 6.15
N PHE A 86 -11.27 -18.87 7.45
CA PHE A 86 -12.22 -18.10 8.26
C PHE A 86 -11.65 -17.77 9.64
N CYS A 87 -12.13 -16.68 10.24
CA CYS A 87 -11.74 -16.25 11.58
C CYS A 87 -12.41 -17.16 12.60
N GLN A 88 -11.61 -17.94 13.33
CA GLN A 88 -12.10 -18.83 14.38
C GLN A 88 -12.30 -18.11 15.72
N TYR A 89 -11.50 -17.08 15.98
CA TYR A 89 -11.44 -16.39 17.26
C TYR A 89 -11.72 -14.90 17.09
N VAL A 90 -12.97 -14.56 16.75
CA VAL A 90 -13.37 -13.17 16.44
C VAL A 90 -13.11 -12.23 17.61
N THR A 91 -13.52 -12.58 18.84
CA THR A 91 -13.29 -11.72 20.01
C THR A 91 -11.81 -11.44 20.22
N SER A 92 -10.96 -12.47 20.09
CA SER A 92 -9.51 -12.32 20.22
C SER A 92 -8.90 -11.49 19.10
N LEU A 93 -9.45 -11.56 17.88
CA LEU A 93 -9.05 -10.67 16.77
C LEU A 93 -9.33 -9.20 17.12
N PHE A 94 -10.50 -8.92 17.69
CA PHE A 94 -10.89 -7.58 18.14
C PHE A 94 -10.01 -7.07 19.29
N GLU A 95 -9.70 -7.93 20.27
CA GLU A 95 -8.77 -7.61 21.36
C GLU A 95 -7.35 -7.33 20.84
N ALA A 96 -6.87 -8.12 19.86
CA ALA A 96 -5.54 -7.97 19.28
C ALA A 96 -5.35 -6.64 18.54
N ILE A 97 -6.42 -6.07 18.00
CA ILE A 97 -6.40 -4.74 17.37
C ILE A 97 -6.75 -3.61 18.36
N GLY A 98 -7.01 -3.94 19.63
CA GLY A 98 -7.33 -2.99 20.69
C GLY A 98 -8.72 -2.36 20.56
N VAL A 99 -9.69 -3.07 19.99
CA VAL A 99 -11.06 -2.57 19.77
C VAL A 99 -12.08 -3.47 20.47
N THR A 100 -13.03 -2.87 21.17
CA THR A 100 -14.15 -3.61 21.75
C THR A 100 -15.06 -4.15 20.65
N CYS A 101 -15.39 -5.44 20.71
CA CYS A 101 -16.31 -6.08 19.77
C CYS A 101 -17.75 -5.59 20.01
N ASN A 102 -18.17 -4.54 19.31
CA ASN A 102 -19.54 -4.03 19.35
C ASN A 102 -20.23 -4.24 17.99
N TRP A 103 -20.99 -5.32 17.85
CA TRP A 103 -21.62 -5.67 16.57
C TRP A 103 -22.55 -4.60 15.96
N ILE A 104 -23.03 -3.62 16.74
CA ILE A 104 -23.85 -2.51 16.24
C ILE A 104 -23.03 -1.52 15.40
N GLU A 105 -21.74 -1.38 15.72
CA GLU A 105 -20.82 -0.46 15.06
C GLU A 105 -20.15 -1.06 13.82
N TRP A 106 -20.50 -2.29 13.47
CA TRP A 106 -19.83 -3.05 12.43
C TRP A 106 -20.83 -3.68 11.45
N HIS A 107 -20.51 -3.60 10.16
CA HIS A 107 -21.30 -4.15 9.09
C HIS A 107 -20.57 -5.29 8.39
N HIS A 108 -21.26 -6.41 8.20
CA HIS A 108 -20.76 -7.51 7.38
C HIS A 108 -20.88 -7.13 5.91
N LEU A 109 -19.77 -7.18 5.20
CA LEU A 109 -19.69 -7.05 3.76
C LEU A 109 -19.23 -8.40 3.19
N ILE A 110 -19.99 -8.91 2.24
CA ILE A 110 -19.56 -10.05 1.43
C ILE A 110 -19.25 -9.50 0.04
N ASP A 111 -18.02 -9.76 -0.40
CA ASP A 111 -17.52 -9.39 -1.72
C ASP A 111 -17.21 -10.67 -2.48
N SER A 112 -17.79 -10.79 -3.67
CA SER A 112 -17.59 -11.93 -4.54
C SER A 112 -16.99 -11.49 -5.87
N SER A 113 -16.26 -12.41 -6.49
CA SER A 113 -15.71 -12.26 -7.83
C SER A 113 -15.72 -13.62 -8.51
N SER A 114 -15.44 -13.66 -9.81
CA SER A 114 -15.31 -14.91 -10.56
C SER A 114 -14.21 -15.85 -10.05
N ARG A 115 -13.32 -15.38 -9.15
CA ARG A 115 -12.15 -16.13 -8.68
C ARG A 115 -12.07 -16.29 -7.16
N SER A 116 -12.88 -15.56 -6.41
CA SER A 116 -12.83 -15.59 -4.96
C SER A 116 -14.07 -15.01 -4.31
N LEU A 117 -14.37 -15.51 -3.13
CA LEU A 117 -15.40 -15.03 -2.22
C LEU A 117 -14.73 -14.55 -0.92
N LYS A 118 -15.14 -13.39 -0.41
CA LYS A 118 -14.57 -12.78 0.78
C LYS A 118 -15.68 -12.26 1.69
N ALA A 119 -15.55 -12.49 2.98
CA ALA A 119 -16.36 -11.86 4.00
C ALA A 119 -15.46 -10.95 4.83
N VAL A 120 -15.88 -9.70 5.01
CA VAL A 120 -15.14 -8.65 5.70
C VAL A 120 -16.11 -7.90 6.59
N VAL A 121 -15.64 -7.43 7.73
CA VAL A 121 -16.42 -6.62 8.66
C VAL A 121 -15.88 -5.19 8.65
N LEU A 122 -16.77 -4.24 8.42
CA LEU A 122 -16.48 -2.82 8.23
C LEU A 122 -16.97 -2.00 9.42
N CYS A 123 -16.13 -1.12 9.94
CA CYS A 123 -16.52 -0.24 11.05
C CYS A 123 -17.28 0.99 10.53
N ASN A 124 -18.33 1.38 11.23
CA ASN A 124 -19.13 2.56 10.92
C ASN A 124 -18.29 3.82 10.90
N GLY A 125 -18.35 4.55 9.78
CA GLY A 125 -17.56 5.76 9.57
C GLY A 125 -16.06 5.49 9.36
N ASN A 126 -15.66 4.24 9.06
CA ASN A 126 -14.27 3.84 8.83
C ASN A 126 -13.30 4.24 9.96
N LYS A 127 -13.79 4.27 11.20
CA LYS A 127 -12.98 4.62 12.39
C LYS A 127 -11.86 3.60 12.65
N HIS A 128 -12.11 2.35 12.27
CA HIS A 128 -11.19 1.23 12.37
C HIS A 128 -10.99 0.57 11.01
N PRO A 129 -9.84 -0.10 10.79
CA PRO A 129 -9.61 -0.84 9.56
C PRO A 129 -10.65 -1.96 9.39
N SER A 130 -10.94 -2.28 8.14
CA SER A 130 -11.76 -3.44 7.79
C SER A 130 -11.11 -4.73 8.28
N LEU A 131 -11.89 -5.61 8.89
CA LEU A 131 -11.42 -6.89 9.43
C LEU A 131 -11.83 -8.05 8.53
N PRO A 132 -10.88 -8.85 8.01
CA PRO A 132 -11.23 -10.03 7.25
C PRO A 132 -11.91 -11.05 8.17
N MET A 133 -13.05 -11.60 7.76
CA MET A 133 -13.73 -12.67 8.48
C MET A 133 -13.59 -14.01 7.75
N ALA A 134 -13.66 -14.00 6.42
CA ALA A 134 -13.43 -15.21 5.64
C ALA A 134 -12.95 -14.92 4.22
N HIS A 135 -12.31 -15.92 3.61
CA HIS A 135 -11.81 -15.87 2.25
C HIS A 135 -11.74 -17.26 1.63
N SER A 136 -12.24 -17.40 0.41
CA SER A 136 -12.08 -18.61 -0.41
C SER A 136 -11.76 -18.24 -1.85
N VAL A 137 -10.89 -19.02 -2.48
CA VAL A 137 -10.61 -18.94 -3.93
C VAL A 137 -11.33 -20.04 -4.72
N ARG A 138 -12.07 -20.91 -4.02
CA ARG A 138 -12.76 -22.07 -4.61
C ARG A 138 -14.27 -21.94 -4.54
N LEU A 139 -14.78 -21.15 -3.61
CA LEU A 139 -16.21 -20.88 -3.48
C LEU A 139 -16.60 -19.73 -4.41
N ILE A 140 -17.79 -19.87 -4.96
CA ILE A 140 -18.46 -18.85 -5.76
C ILE A 140 -19.64 -18.30 -4.95
N GLU A 141 -20.22 -17.20 -5.41
CA GLU A 141 -21.42 -16.64 -4.78
C GLU A 141 -22.65 -17.49 -5.09
N ASP A 142 -22.91 -18.48 -4.24
CA ASP A 142 -24.13 -19.26 -4.26
C ASP A 142 -24.68 -19.48 -2.85
N TYR A 143 -25.95 -19.88 -2.76
CA TYR A 143 -26.64 -20.06 -1.48
C TYR A 143 -25.93 -21.05 -0.53
N ASN A 144 -25.33 -22.10 -1.07
CA ASN A 144 -24.64 -23.11 -0.27
C ASN A 144 -23.34 -22.56 0.32
N SER A 145 -22.62 -21.75 -0.46
CA SER A 145 -21.41 -21.06 -0.05
C SER A 145 -21.71 -20.01 1.02
N PHE A 146 -22.82 -19.26 0.88
CA PHE A 146 -23.29 -18.34 1.92
C PHE A 146 -23.65 -19.04 3.23
N LYS A 147 -24.25 -20.23 3.17
CA LYS A 147 -24.55 -21.00 4.38
C LYS A 147 -23.30 -21.48 5.11
N THR A 148 -22.17 -21.53 4.42
CA THR A 148 -20.88 -21.97 4.95
C THR A 148 -20.05 -20.80 5.49
N LEU A 149 -20.41 -19.55 5.14
CA LEU A 149 -19.81 -18.31 5.62
C LEU A 149 -20.53 -17.80 6.88
#